data_AF-A0A2P5DE50-F1
#
_entry.id   AF-A0A2P5DE50-F1
#
_cell.length_a   1.000
_cell.length_b   1.000
_cell.length_c   1.000
_cell.angle_alpha   90.00
_cell.angle_beta   90.00
_cell.angle_gamma   90.00
#
_symmetry.space_group_name_H-M   'P 1'
#
loop_
_entity.id
_entity.type
_entity.pdbx_description
1 polymer ?
#
loop_
_entity_poly.entity_id
_entity_poly.type
_entity_poly.pdbx_seq_one_letter_code
_entity_poly.pdbx_strand_id
1 'polypeptide(L)'
;MASASVIKSAQVLDKSGWVKGQTFLQPSISVVRFQPISPSGLTVRAGSYADELVKTAKTITSPGRRILATDESHATCGETEEA
;
A
#
# COMPACT_ATOMS: atom_id res chain seq x y z
N MET A 1 -35.83 -10.45 -12.94
CA MET A 1 -35.38 -11.59 -12.12
C MET A 1 -34.23 -12.24 -12.86
N ALA A 2 -32.98 -11.94 -12.48
CA ALA A 2 -31.80 -12.51 -13.14
C ALA A 2 -31.06 -13.35 -12.10
N SER A 3 -31.10 -14.66 -12.30
CA SER A 3 -30.47 -15.68 -11.47
C SER A 3 -28.96 -15.71 -11.73
N ALA A 4 -28.18 -15.66 -10.66
CA ALA A 4 -26.75 -15.91 -10.70
C ALA A 4 -26.48 -17.42 -10.80
N SER A 5 -25.49 -17.81 -11.60
CA SER A 5 -24.82 -19.11 -11.47
C SER A 5 -23.32 -18.90 -11.49
N VAL A 6 -22.69 -19.16 -10.35
CA VAL A 6 -21.24 -19.16 -10.14
C VAL A 6 -20.80 -20.61 -10.06
N ILE A 7 -19.95 -21.04 -10.99
CA ILE A 7 -19.24 -22.32 -10.97
C ILE A 7 -18.14 -22.17 -12.01
N LYS A 8 -16.89 -22.60 -11.83
CA LYS A 8 -16.16 -23.30 -10.77
C LYS A 8 -14.73 -23.31 -11.31
N SER A 9 -13.73 -22.86 -10.58
CA SER A 9 -12.34 -23.20 -10.92
C SER A 9 -11.68 -23.79 -9.70
N ALA A 10 -11.39 -25.07 -9.82
CA ALA A 10 -10.77 -25.89 -8.80
C ALA A 10 -9.29 -25.51 -8.72
N GLN A 11 -8.83 -25.17 -7.52
CA GLN A 11 -7.42 -25.31 -7.19
C GLN A 11 -7.26 -26.49 -6.24
N VAL A 12 -6.87 -27.56 -6.91
CA VAL A 12 -6.10 -28.73 -6.48
C VAL A 12 -5.49 -28.58 -5.07
N LEU A 13 -6.08 -29.36 -4.18
CA LEU A 13 -5.50 -30.14 -3.09
C LEU A 13 -3.96 -30.22 -3.08
N ASP A 14 -3.32 -29.64 -2.06
CA ASP A 14 -2.15 -30.27 -1.43
C ASP A 14 -2.10 -29.99 0.09
N LYS A 15 -2.30 -31.08 0.84
CA LYS A 15 -1.75 -31.40 2.17
C LYS A 15 -1.91 -30.38 3.30
N SER A 16 -3.01 -30.50 4.05
CA SER A 16 -2.94 -30.48 5.51
C SER A 16 -4.08 -31.32 6.10
N GLY A 17 -3.72 -32.43 6.74
CA GLY A 17 -4.66 -33.24 7.51
C GLY A 17 -4.85 -32.62 8.89
N TRP A 18 -6.01 -32.01 9.13
CA TRP A 18 -6.47 -31.74 10.50
C TRP A 18 -7.91 -32.23 10.70
N VAL A 19 -7.97 -33.35 11.44
CA VAL A 19 -9.02 -33.88 12.33
C VAL A 19 -10.39 -33.16 12.34
N LYS A 20 -11.38 -33.86 11.79
CA LYS A 20 -12.74 -34.10 12.30
C LYS A 20 -13.39 -33.02 13.19
N GLY A 21 -14.25 -32.18 12.59
CA GLY A 21 -15.28 -31.43 13.30
C GLY A 21 -15.76 -30.19 12.54
N GLN A 22 -16.88 -30.29 11.82
CA GLN A 22 -17.67 -29.15 11.34
C GLN A 22 -18.01 -28.21 12.52
N THR A 23 -18.13 -26.89 12.40
CA THR A 23 -18.91 -26.13 11.41
C THR A 23 -18.23 -24.83 10.98
N PHE A 24 -17.99 -24.76 9.68
CA PHE A 24 -17.71 -23.56 8.91
C PHE A 24 -18.95 -22.65 8.93
N LEU A 25 -18.96 -21.56 9.73
CA LEU A 25 -19.75 -20.34 9.50
C LEU A 25 -19.32 -19.23 10.50
N GLN A 26 -18.12 -18.68 10.38
CA GLN A 26 -17.85 -17.29 10.78
C GLN A 26 -16.75 -16.72 9.88
N PRO A 27 -17.04 -15.77 8.98
CA PRO A 27 -15.99 -14.92 8.43
C PRO A 27 -15.55 -14.01 9.56
N SER A 28 -14.44 -14.35 10.21
CA SER A 28 -13.71 -13.43 11.09
C SER A 28 -13.13 -12.32 10.23
N ILE A 29 -13.97 -11.33 9.89
CA ILE A 29 -13.53 -10.05 9.34
C ILE A 29 -12.69 -9.37 10.43
N SER A 30 -11.37 -9.46 10.30
CA SER A 30 -10.44 -8.64 11.07
C SER A 30 -10.61 -7.20 10.62
N VAL A 31 -11.50 -6.46 11.28
CA VAL A 31 -11.56 -5.01 11.12
C VAL A 31 -10.31 -4.44 11.79
N VAL A 32 -9.35 -4.00 10.98
CA VAL A 32 -8.24 -3.16 11.47
C VAL A 32 -8.86 -1.82 11.84
N ARG A 33 -9.12 -1.65 13.13
CA ARG A 33 -9.56 -0.37 13.69
C ARG A 33 -8.33 0.55 13.71
N PHE A 34 -8.21 1.43 12.73
CA PHE A 34 -7.19 2.49 12.78
C PHE A 34 -7.47 3.35 14.01
N GLN A 35 -6.66 3.19 15.05
CA GLN A 35 -6.65 4.13 16.16
C GLN A 35 -6.03 5.42 15.63
N PRO A 36 -6.71 6.58 15.75
CA PRO A 36 -6.07 7.85 15.45
C PRO A 36 -4.93 8.01 16.45
N ILE A 37 -3.71 7.71 16.00
CA ILE A 37 -2.49 8.02 16.73
C ILE A 37 -2.50 9.54 16.88
N SER A 38 -2.62 10.02 18.13
CA SER A 38 -2.43 11.42 18.45
C SER A 38 -1.11 11.84 17.80
N PRO A 39 -1.07 12.88 16.95
CA PRO A 39 0.17 13.30 16.32
C PRO A 39 1.10 13.77 17.43
N SER A 40 1.99 12.88 17.89
CA SER A 40 3.15 13.26 18.66
C SER A 40 4.02 14.06 17.70
N GLY A 41 3.81 15.38 17.70
CA GLY A 41 4.40 16.30 16.75
C GLY A 41 5.91 16.20 16.83
N LEU A 42 6.51 15.54 15.85
CA LEU A 42 7.96 15.47 15.71
C LEU A 42 8.40 16.84 15.21
N THR A 43 8.87 17.70 16.13
CA THR A 43 9.33 19.05 15.80
C THR A 43 10.72 18.99 15.18
N VAL A 44 10.79 18.91 13.86
CA VAL A 44 12.06 18.98 13.12
C VAL A 44 12.42 20.46 12.91
N ARG A 45 13.53 20.91 13.50
CA ARG A 45 14.06 22.27 13.31
C ARG A 45 15.23 22.24 12.34
N ALA A 46 15.00 22.68 11.10
CA ALA A 46 16.02 22.84 10.07
C ALA A 46 16.89 24.11 10.23
N GLY A 47 16.90 24.74 11.41
CA GLY A 47 17.72 25.93 11.69
C GLY A 47 17.53 27.05 10.67
N SER A 48 18.63 27.47 10.04
CA SER A 48 18.71 28.51 9.01
C SER A 48 18.04 28.13 7.68
N TYR A 49 17.84 26.84 7.42
CA TYR A 49 17.35 26.31 6.15
C TYR A 49 15.82 26.19 6.08
N ALA A 50 15.15 26.53 7.18
CA ALA A 50 13.69 26.38 7.29
C ALA A 50 12.94 27.11 6.17
N ASP A 51 13.38 28.31 5.80
CA ASP A 51 12.67 29.14 4.83
C ASP A 51 12.81 28.61 3.40
N GLU A 52 14.00 28.14 2.97
CA GLU A 52 14.12 27.59 1.62
C GLU A 52 13.50 26.20 1.49
N LEU A 53 13.47 25.38 2.56
CA LEU A 53 12.73 24.12 2.56
C LEU A 53 11.23 24.36 2.36
N VAL A 54 10.66 25.36 3.04
CA VAL A 54 9.25 25.73 2.88
C VAL A 54 8.99 26.32 1.49
N LYS A 55 9.88 27.16 0.97
CA LYS A 55 9.78 27.71 -0.39
C LYS A 55 9.82 26.60 -1.45
N THR A 56 10.73 25.65 -1.29
CA THR A 56 10.87 24.49 -2.19
C THR A 56 9.63 23.61 -2.12
N ALA A 57 9.16 23.27 -0.91
CA ALA A 57 7.93 22.50 -0.70
C ALA A 57 6.73 23.12 -1.42
N LYS A 58 6.51 24.43 -1.27
CA LYS A 58 5.43 25.15 -1.97
C LYS A 58 5.56 25.10 -3.49
N THR A 59 6.80 25.10 -3.99
CA THR A 59 7.07 25.07 -5.44
C THR A 59 6.85 23.67 -6.03
N ILE A 60 7.24 22.60 -5.33
CA ILE A 60 7.03 21.22 -5.80
C ILE A 60 5.57 20.79 -5.72
N THR A 61 4.80 21.31 -4.76
CA THR A 61 3.38 20.98 -4.59
C THR A 61 2.44 21.97 -5.30
N SER A 62 2.94 22.77 -6.25
CA SER A 62 2.09 23.72 -6.97
C SER A 62 0.99 22.98 -7.76
N PRO A 63 -0.26 23.46 -7.78
CA PRO A 63 -1.34 22.82 -8.53
C PRO A 63 -0.99 22.63 -10.02
N GLY A 64 -1.34 21.48 -10.58
CA GLY A 64 -1.05 21.14 -11.98
C GLY A 64 0.41 20.78 -12.26
N ARG A 65 1.28 20.75 -11.25
CA ARG A 65 2.66 20.24 -11.35
C ARG A 65 2.76 18.83 -10.77
N ARG A 66 3.59 17.99 -11.38
CA ARG A 66 3.94 16.65 -10.89
C ARG A 66 5.45 16.53 -10.81
N ILE A 67 5.91 15.60 -9.96
CA ILE A 67 7.31 15.25 -9.83
C ILE A 67 7.57 14.04 -10.72
N LEU A 68 8.64 14.08 -11.52
CA LEU A 68 9.15 12.94 -12.26
C LEU A 68 10.22 12.27 -11.42
N ALA A 69 10.09 10.95 -11.22
CA ALA A 69 11.13 10.14 -10.60
C ALA A 69 12.07 9.62 -11.69
N THR A 70 13.33 10.04 -11.63
CA THR A 70 14.43 9.58 -12.49
C THR A 70 15.63 9.19 -11.60
N ASP A 71 15.34 8.60 -10.46
CA ASP A 71 16.31 8.18 -9.45
C ASP A 71 16.62 6.69 -9.55
N GLU A 72 16.49 6.09 -10.74
CA GLU A 72 16.86 4.70 -10.95
C GLU A 72 18.33 4.46 -10.57
N SER A 73 18.51 3.48 -9.71
CA SER A 73 19.82 2.95 -9.39
C SER A 73 20.36 2.13 -10.57
N HIS A 74 21.68 1.93 -10.61
CA HIS A 74 22.30 1.06 -11.61
C HIS A 74 21.69 -0.36 -11.61
N ALA A 75 21.26 -0.88 -10.46
CA ALA A 75 20.64 -2.20 -10.35
C ALA A 75 19.20 -2.26 -10.92
N THR A 76 18.52 -1.13 -11.03
CA THR A 76 17.12 -1.04 -11.53
C THR A 76 17.04 -0.63 -13.00
N CYS A 77 18.11 -0.09 -13.58
CA CYS A 77 18.15 0.38 -14.97
C CYS A 77 17.97 -0.77 -15.99
N GLY A 78 18.60 -1.92 -15.76
CA GLY A 78 18.62 -3.03 -16.70
C GLY A 78 17.29 -3.77 -16.88
N GLU A 79 16.52 -3.96 -15.80
CA GLU A 79 15.21 -4.64 -15.85
C GLU A 79 14.18 -3.86 -16.68
N THR A 80 14.35 -2.54 -16.83
CA THR A 80 13.46 -1.67 -17.61
C THR A 80 13.90 -1.44 -19.05
N GLU A 81 15.15 -1.77 -19.41
CA GLU A 81 15.63 -1.74 -20.80
C GLU A 81 15.28 -3.02 -21.57
N GLU A 82 15.01 -4.14 -20.88
CA GLU A 82 14.63 -5.44 -21.47
C GLU A 82 13.11 -5.71 -21.42
N ALA A 83 12.29 -4.67 -21.67
CA ALA A 83 10.82 -4.76 -21.74
C ALA A 83 10.26 -4.10 -23.00
#